data_AF-A0A969HD39-F1
#
_entry.id   AF-A0A969HD39-F1
#
_cell.length_a   1.000
_cell.length_b   1.000
_cell.length_c   1.000
_cell.angle_alpha   90.00
_cell.angle_beta   90.00
_cell.angle_gamma   90.00
#
_symmetry.space_group_name_H-M   'P 1'
#
loop_
_entity.id
_entity.type
_entity.pdbx_description
1 polymer ?
#
loop_
_entity_poly.entity_id
_entity_poly.type
_entity_poly.pdbx_seq_one_letter_code
_entity_poly.pdbx_strand_id
1 'polypeptide(L)' 'MVQWQDSAGDWREVEGWRGTLDTAGYIKWWVAPADFGKGPFRWLVYHHQGGRLRAESEPFYLPRQAGESTRFS' A
#
# COMPACT_ATOMS: atom_id res chain seq x y z
N MET A 1 4.89 -1.41 4.67
CA MET A 1 3.62 -2.17 4.74
C MET A 1 2.55 -1.38 4.02
N VAL A 2 1.48 -2.04 3.57
CA VAL A 2 0.29 -1.38 3.01
C VAL A 2 -0.90 -1.55 3.94
N GLN A 3 -1.71 -0.50 4.04
CA GLN A 3 -2.96 -0.49 4.78
C GLN A 3 -4.11 -0.10 3.85
N TRP A 4 -5.31 -0.57 4.15
CA TRP A 4 -6.57 -0.16 3.54
C TRP A 4 -7.46 0.48 4.60
N GLN A 5 -8.28 1.45 4.22
CA GLN A 5 -9.25 2.05 5.12
C GLN A 5 -10.55 1.25 5.09
N ASP A 6 -11.00 0.80 6.25
CA ASP A 6 -12.26 0.08 6.37
C ASP A 6 -13.48 1.01 6.35
N SER A 7 -14.68 0.42 6.36
CA SER A 7 -15.94 1.17 6.31
C SER A 7 -16.19 2.04 7.54
N ALA A 8 -15.48 1.80 8.64
CA ALA A 8 -15.52 2.66 9.84
C ALA A 8 -14.51 3.82 9.76
N GLY A 9 -13.66 3.85 8.73
CA GLY A 9 -12.60 4.85 8.57
C GLY A 9 -11.28 4.44 9.21
N ASP A 10 -11.17 3.24 9.78
CA ASP A 10 -9.96 2.75 10.43
C ASP A 10 -8.98 2.19 9.40
N TRP A 11 -7.69 2.43 9.61
CA TRP A 11 -6.65 1.83 8.78
C TRP A 11 -6.31 0.41 9.25
N ARG A 12 -6.50 -0.57 8.37
CA ARG A 12 -6.20 -1.99 8.58
C ARG A 12 -5.02 -2.41 7.74
N GLU A 13 -4.14 -3.25 8.28
CA GLU A 13 -3.07 -3.85 7.48
C GLU A 13 -3.67 -4.75 6.39
N VAL A 14 -3.11 -4.68 5.17
CA VAL A 14 -3.39 -5.66 4.13
C VAL A 14 -2.53 -6.88 4.40
N GLU A 15 -3.17 -8.02 4.66
CA GLU A 15 -2.46 -9.27 4.92
C GLU A 15 -1.52 -9.61 3.75
N GLY A 16 -0.28 -9.99 4.08
CA GLY A 16 0.75 -10.32 3.09
C GLY A 16 1.41 -9.12 2.40
N TRP A 17 0.92 -7.88 2.55
CA TRP A 17 1.52 -6.70 1.93
C TRP A 17 2.46 -5.95 2.90
N ARG A 18 3.35 -6.72 3.52
CA ARG A 18 4.47 -6.23 4.33
C ARG A 18 5.76 -6.86 3.81
N GLY A 19 6.76 -6.03 3.53
CA GLY A 19 8.07 -6.51 3.10
C GLY A 19 9.11 -5.40 3.14
N THR A 20 10.30 -5.74 2.68
CA THR A 20 11.47 -4.85 2.63
C THR A 20 11.61 -4.26 1.23
N LEU A 21 11.94 -2.98 1.15
CA LEU A 21 12.24 -2.33 -0.13
C LEU A 21 13.50 -2.95 -0.74
N ASP A 22 13.54 -3.06 -2.07
CA ASP A 22 14.74 -3.43 -2.79
C ASP A 22 15.80 -2.31 -2.74
N THR A 23 16.96 -2.55 -3.36
CA THR A 23 18.07 -1.58 -3.39
C THR A 23 17.73 -0.29 -4.13
N ALA A 24 16.70 -0.29 -4.97
CA ALA A 24 16.19 0.88 -5.68
C ALA A 24 15.03 1.56 -4.95
N GLY A 25 14.61 1.04 -3.78
CA GLY A 25 13.55 1.61 -2.95
C GLY A 25 12.14 1.19 -3.38
N TYR A 26 11.99 0.11 -4.14
CA TYR A 26 10.70 -0.39 -4.60
C TYR A 26 10.27 -1.68 -3.90
N ILE A 27 8.96 -1.92 -3.92
CA ILE A 27 8.37 -3.20 -3.57
C ILE A 27 7.18 -3.45 -4.49
N LYS A 28 6.95 -4.71 -4.85
CA LYS A 28 5.87 -5.11 -5.75
C LYS A 28 4.94 -6.09 -5.04
N TRP A 29 3.65 -5.82 -5.13
CA TRP A 29 2.60 -6.68 -4.61
C TRP A 29 1.72 -7.14 -5.76
N TRP A 30 1.30 -8.40 -5.73
CA TRP A 30 0.29 -8.89 -6.65
C TRP A 30 -1.09 -8.41 -6.17
N VAL A 31 -1.92 -7.97 -7.12
CA VAL A 31 -3.29 -7.50 -6.88
C VAL A 31 -4.24 -8.42 -7.63
N ALA A 32 -5.25 -8.96 -6.94
CA ALA A 32 -6.26 -9.75 -7.60
C ALA A 32 -7.15 -8.87 -8.50
N PRO A 33 -7.64 -9.38 -9.64
CA PRO A 33 -8.60 -8.64 -10.45
C PRO A 33 -9.84 -8.19 -9.67
N ALA A 34 -10.26 -8.96 -8.66
CA ALA A 34 -11.38 -8.63 -7.78
C ALA A 34 -11.12 -7.43 -6.85
N ASP A 35 -9.87 -6.98 -6.74
CA ASP A 35 -9.46 -5.86 -5.89
C ASP A 35 -9.16 -4.58 -6.68
N PHE A 36 -9.27 -4.63 -8.01
CA PHE A 36 -9.08 -3.44 -8.84
C PHE A 36 -10.06 -2.33 -8.48
N GLY A 37 -9.56 -1.09 -8.51
CA GLY A 37 -10.32 0.11 -8.15
C GLY A 37 -10.72 0.24 -6.68
N LYS A 38 -10.37 -0.72 -5.82
CA LYS A 38 -10.66 -0.60 -4.38
C LYS A 38 -9.77 0.44 -3.71
N GLY A 39 -10.26 0.97 -2.60
CA GLY A 39 -9.52 1.90 -1.76
C GLY A 39 -10.42 2.61 -0.74
N PRO A 40 -9.85 3.55 0.02
CA PRO A 40 -8.46 4.01 -0.10
C PRO A 40 -7.43 3.08 0.57
N PHE A 41 -6.22 3.07 0.02
CA PHE A 41 -5.01 2.42 0.53
C PHE A 41 -3.95 3.47 0.88
N ARG A 42 -3.01 3.12 1.75
CA ARG A 42 -1.78 3.89 1.98
C ARG A 42 -0.61 2.96 2.24
N TRP A 43 0.61 3.40 1.95
CA TRP A 43 1.81 2.68 2.42
C TRP A 43 2.49 3.42 3.56
N LEU A 44 3.16 2.64 4.41
CA LEU A 44 3.97 3.11 5.54
C LEU A 44 5.38 2.49 5.45
N VAL A 45 6.41 3.33 5.55
CA VAL A 45 7.83 2.93 5.58
C VAL A 45 8.39 3.24 6.96
N TYR A 46 9.06 2.25 7.55
CA TYR A 46 9.66 2.34 8.88
C TYR A 46 11.18 2.19 8.78
N HIS A 47 11.92 2.73 9.76
CA HIS A 47 13.38 2.56 9.82
C HIS A 47 13.80 1.08 9.95
N HIS A 48 13.04 0.31 10.72
CA HIS A 48 13.14 -1.13 10.87
C HIS A 48 11.76 -1.66 11.29
N GLN A 49 11.57 -2.98 11.31
CA GLN A 49 10.29 -3.57 11.70
C GLN A 49 9.95 -3.21 13.15
N GLY A 50 8.77 -2.59 13.37
CA GLY A 50 8.34 -2.10 14.69
C GLY A 50 9.01 -0.80 15.15
N GLY A 51 9.90 -0.24 14.31
CA GLY A 51 10.60 1.01 14.61
C GLY A 51 9.74 2.26 14.36
N ARG A 52 10.39 3.43 14.37
CA ARG A 52 9.74 4.71 14.07
C ARG A 52 9.33 4.80 12.60
N LEU A 53 8.14 5.36 12.36
CA LEU A 53 7.64 5.70 11.02
C LEU A 53 8.57 6.73 10.37
N ARG A 54 8.98 6.45 9.13
CA ARG A 54 9.85 7.30 8.32
C ARG A 54 9.07 8.08 7.29
N ALA A 55 8.10 7.46 6.63
CA ALA A 55 7.28 8.08 5.59
C ALA A 55 5.94 7.36 5.44
N GLU A 56 4.93 8.11 4.98
CA GLU A 56 3.63 7.62 4.56
C GLU A 56 3.24 8.24 3.22
N SER A 57 2.40 7.56 2.45
CA SER A 57 1.79 8.13 1.24
C SER A 57 0.52 8.90 1.54
N GLU A 58 0.11 9.75 0.60
CA GLU A 58 -1.30 10.11 0.49
C GLU A 58 -2.17 8.84 0.26
N PRO A 59 -3.46 8.86 0.64
CA PRO A 59 -4.40 7.80 0.31
C PRO A 59 -4.59 7.65 -1.21
N PHE A 60 -4.60 6.42 -1.70
CA PHE A 60 -4.78 6.11 -3.12
C PHE A 60 -5.73 4.94 -3.37
N TYR A 61 -6.27 4.85 -4.58
CA TYR A 61 -7.04 3.69 -5.03
C TYR A 61 -6.15 2.76 -5.85
N LEU A 62 -6.42 1.45 -5.79
CA LEU A 62 -5.72 0.49 -6.64
C LEU A 62 -6.04 0.73 -8.12
N PRO A 63 -5.14 0.31 -9.03
CA PRO A 63 -5.40 0.37 -10.46
C PRO A 63 -6.72 -0.31 -10.82
N ARG A 64 -7.39 0.17 -11.87
CA ARG A 64 -8.69 -0.34 -12.33
C ARG A 64 -8.54 -1.55 -13.25
N GLN A 65 -7.34 -1.75 -13.80
CA GLN A 65 -7.03 -2.85 -14.69
C GLN A 65 -5.56 -3.26 -14.63
N ALA A 66 -5.25 -4.45 -15.13
CA ALA A 66 -3.88 -4.91 -15.25
C ALA A 66 -3.05 -3.99 -16.17
N GLY A 67 -1.82 -3.70 -15.75
CA GLY A 67 -0.88 -2.85 -16.51
C GLY A 67 -1.08 -1.35 -16.33
N GLU A 68 -2.09 -0.91 -15.58
CA GLU A 68 -2.26 0.50 -15.20
C GLU A 68 -1.37 0.87 -14.01
N SER A 69 -0.81 2.07 -14.04
CA SER A 69 -0.06 2.67 -12.93
C SER A 69 -0.84 3.84 -12.34
N THR A 70 -1.03 3.83 -11.03
CA THR A 70 -1.62 4.96 -10.29
C THR A 70 -0.50 5.82 -9.71
N ARG A 71 -0.55 7.12 -9.95
CA ARG A 71 0.38 8.09 -9.35
C ARG A 71 -0.35 8.84 -8.25
N PHE A 72 0.28 8.93 -7.10
CA PHE A 72 -0.17 9.67 -5.93
C PHE A 72 1.03 10.46 -5.39
N SER A 73 0.76 11.58 -4.75
CA SER A 73 1.77 12.52 -4.23
C SER A 73 2.32 12.09 -2.89
#